data_AF-R7IS58-F1
#
_entry.id   AF-R7IS58-F1
#
_cell.length_a   1.000
_cell.length_b   1.000
_cell.length_c   1.000
_cell.angle_alpha   90.00
_cell.angle_beta   90.00
_cell.angle_gamma   90.00
#
_symmetry.space_group_name_H-M   'P 1'
#
loop_
_entity.id
_entity.type
_entity.pdbx_description
1 polymer ?
#
loop_
_entity_poly.entity_id
_entity_poly.type
_entity_poly.pdbx_seq_one_letter_code
_entity_poly.pdbx_strand_id
1 'polypeptide(L)'
;MHYKSGSEIVTTVFHGAPIGAFICYDLRFPEIFQISSERSEVLFVIANWPQERIGQWDILLNARAVENQAYVLGVNRTGGLHYCASSVAYDPFGHRIAGGTEEEIVITEITPGLAASYRKDFPVKQDRQRDLYERFLKER
;
A
#
# COMPACT_ATOMS: atom_id res chain seq x y z
N MET A 1 -22.31 14.58 8.62
CA MET A 1 -21.31 13.88 7.77
C MET A 1 -20.12 14.81 7.66
N HIS A 2 -19.01 14.51 8.34
CA HIS A 2 -17.92 15.49 8.54
C HIS A 2 -16.87 15.51 7.42
N TYR A 3 -17.05 14.72 6.34
CA TYR A 3 -16.13 14.63 5.21
C TYR A 3 -16.85 14.09 3.96
N LYS A 4 -16.24 14.30 2.78
CA LYS A 4 -16.65 13.76 1.47
C LYS A 4 -15.50 12.91 0.91
N SER A 5 -15.82 11.87 0.13
CA SER A 5 -14.80 11.08 -0.56
C SER A 5 -14.01 11.92 -1.55
N GLY A 6 -12.72 11.60 -1.70
CA GLY A 6 -11.91 12.13 -2.80
C GLY A 6 -12.38 11.60 -4.16
N SER A 7 -11.86 12.20 -5.22
CA SER A 7 -12.15 11.83 -6.62
C SER A 7 -10.90 11.50 -7.43
N GLU A 8 -9.73 11.49 -6.81
CA GLU A 8 -8.45 11.33 -7.49
C GLU A 8 -7.51 10.41 -6.70
N ILE A 9 -6.70 9.64 -7.42
CA ILE A 9 -5.57 8.90 -6.85
C ILE A 9 -4.37 9.84 -6.86
N VAL A 10 -3.85 10.14 -5.68
CA VAL A 10 -2.76 11.13 -5.52
C VAL A 10 -1.41 10.43 -5.55
N THR A 11 -0.54 10.90 -6.44
CA THR A 11 0.87 10.51 -6.49
C THR A 11 1.79 11.72 -6.40
N THR A 12 3.01 11.51 -5.91
CA THR A 12 4.06 12.52 -5.85
C THR A 12 5.43 11.87 -6.04
N VAL A 13 6.50 12.67 -6.14
CA VAL A 13 7.87 12.20 -6.14
C VAL A 13 8.60 12.80 -4.94
N PHE A 14 9.27 11.95 -4.16
CA PHE A 14 10.05 12.38 -3.01
C PHE A 14 11.42 11.71 -3.04
N HIS A 15 12.49 12.52 -3.05
CA HIS A 15 13.88 12.05 -3.21
C HIS A 15 14.09 11.02 -4.33
N GLY A 16 13.40 11.22 -5.47
CA GLY A 16 13.50 10.33 -6.63
C GLY A 16 12.64 9.07 -6.58
N ALA A 17 11.97 8.78 -5.46
CA ALA A 17 11.00 7.69 -5.36
C ALA A 17 9.58 8.21 -5.69
N PRO A 18 8.88 7.62 -6.66
CA PRO A 18 7.48 7.94 -6.91
C PRO A 18 6.57 7.24 -5.89
N ILE A 19 5.70 8.01 -5.26
CA ILE A 19 4.86 7.63 -4.12
C ILE A 19 3.39 7.75 -4.49
N GLY A 20 2.59 6.73 -4.12
CA GLY A 20 1.14 6.82 -4.00
C GLY A 20 0.71 6.89 -2.53
N ALA A 21 -0.32 7.68 -2.23
CA ALA A 21 -0.79 7.86 -0.85
C ALA A 21 -2.26 7.44 -0.69
N PHE A 22 -2.54 6.70 0.37
CA PHE A 22 -3.85 6.10 0.67
C PHE A 22 -4.21 6.27 2.14
N ILE A 23 -5.51 6.24 2.43
CA ILE A 23 -6.03 6.45 3.77
C ILE A 23 -6.80 5.23 4.23
N CYS A 24 -6.27 4.56 5.25
CA CYS A 24 -6.93 3.55 6.07
C CYS A 24 -7.81 2.56 5.29
N TYR A 25 -9.10 2.87 5.15
CA TYR A 25 -10.11 2.01 4.55
C TYR A 25 -9.88 1.71 3.07
N ASP A 26 -9.14 2.58 2.37
CA ASP A 26 -8.64 2.35 1.02
C ASP A 26 -7.99 0.98 0.87
N LEU A 27 -7.28 0.52 1.90
CA LEU A 27 -6.56 -0.76 1.94
C LEU A 27 -7.44 -1.97 1.59
N ARG A 28 -8.76 -1.87 1.74
CA ARG A 28 -9.72 -2.94 1.38
C ARG A 28 -9.93 -3.09 -0.13
N PHE A 29 -9.60 -2.08 -0.93
CA PHE A 29 -9.89 -2.01 -2.36
C PHE A 29 -8.60 -2.15 -3.17
N PRO A 30 -8.27 -3.34 -3.70
CA PRO A 30 -7.02 -3.57 -4.43
C PRO A 30 -6.87 -2.72 -5.70
N GLU A 31 -7.98 -2.30 -6.31
CA GLU A 31 -8.02 -1.67 -7.63
C GLU A 31 -7.23 -0.35 -7.65
N ILE A 32 -7.40 0.48 -6.63
CA ILE A 32 -6.73 1.79 -6.54
C ILE A 32 -5.21 1.64 -6.33
N PHE A 33 -4.76 0.58 -5.65
CA PHE A 33 -3.33 0.27 -5.50
C PHE A 33 -2.75 -0.26 -6.82
N GLN A 34 -3.50 -1.09 -7.54
CA GLN A 34 -3.13 -1.57 -8.87
C GLN A 34 -2.96 -0.44 -9.88
N ILE A 35 -3.83 0.57 -9.84
CA ILE A 35 -3.74 1.77 -10.68
C ILE A 35 -2.55 2.64 -10.25
N SER A 36 -2.44 2.97 -8.96
CA SER A 36 -1.37 3.86 -8.48
C SER A 36 0.02 3.28 -8.70
N SER A 37 0.18 1.97 -8.52
CA SER A 37 1.47 1.28 -8.66
C SER A 37 1.97 1.24 -10.10
N GLU A 38 1.17 1.58 -11.12
CA GLU A 38 1.71 1.81 -12.47
C GLU A 38 2.67 3.00 -12.52
N ARG A 39 2.50 3.95 -11.60
CA ARG A 39 3.27 5.21 -11.54
C ARG A 39 4.00 5.40 -10.23
N SER A 40 3.88 4.44 -9.30
CA SER A 40 4.43 4.52 -7.95
C SER A 40 5.25 3.27 -7.63
N GLU A 41 6.37 3.48 -6.95
CA GLU A 41 7.23 2.42 -6.42
C GLU A 41 7.00 2.20 -4.92
N VAL A 42 6.46 3.22 -4.23
CA VAL A 42 6.15 3.20 -2.81
C VAL A 42 4.67 3.56 -2.62
N LEU A 43 3.95 2.79 -1.81
CA LEU A 43 2.54 3.01 -1.48
C LEU A 43 2.43 3.25 0.03
N PHE A 44 2.09 4.46 0.43
CA PHE A 44 1.85 4.81 1.83
C PHE A 44 0.39 4.60 2.20
N VAL A 45 0.14 3.97 3.33
CA VAL A 45 -1.19 3.79 3.90
C VAL A 45 -1.19 4.35 5.32
N ILE A 46 -1.80 5.53 5.50
CA ILE A 46 -1.92 6.16 6.83
C ILE A 46 -3.27 5.74 7.43
N ALA A 47 -3.27 5.25 8.65
CA ALA A 47 -4.46 4.62 9.24
C ALA A 47 -4.67 4.87 10.72
N ASN A 48 -5.94 4.72 11.11
CA ASN A 48 -6.39 4.45 12.47
C ASN A 48 -7.09 3.08 12.44
N TRP A 49 -6.32 2.02 12.16
CA TRP A 49 -6.80 0.65 12.07
C TRP A 49 -6.81 0.00 13.46
N PRO A 50 -7.97 -0.49 13.94
CA PRO A 50 -8.10 -0.92 15.33
C PRO A 50 -7.50 -2.31 15.57
N GLN A 51 -7.08 -2.54 16.82
CA GLN A 51 -6.41 -3.77 17.28
C GLN A 51 -7.22 -5.04 16.96
N GLU A 52 -8.55 -4.98 17.06
CA GLU A 52 -9.47 -6.10 16.76
C GLU A 52 -9.33 -6.66 15.34
N ARG A 53 -8.79 -5.87 14.40
CA ARG A 53 -8.61 -6.25 12.98
C ARG A 53 -7.15 -6.22 12.55
N ILE A 54 -6.21 -6.31 13.48
CA ILE A 54 -4.78 -6.17 13.13
C ILE A 54 -4.28 -7.28 12.20
N GLY A 55 -4.81 -8.50 12.32
CA GLY A 55 -4.50 -9.57 11.35
C GLY A 55 -4.87 -9.19 9.91
N GLN A 56 -5.97 -8.44 9.70
CA GLN A 56 -6.34 -7.95 8.37
C GLN A 56 -5.37 -6.86 7.89
N TRP A 57 -4.90 -6.00 8.79
CA TRP A 57 -3.95 -4.94 8.47
C TRP A 57 -2.65 -5.51 7.89
N ASP A 58 -2.06 -6.48 8.59
CA ASP A 58 -0.81 -7.12 8.16
C ASP A 58 -0.98 -7.87 6.83
N ILE A 59 -2.05 -8.67 6.71
CA ILE A 59 -2.34 -9.44 5.49
C ILE A 59 -2.54 -8.51 4.30
N LEU A 60 -3.34 -7.46 4.45
CA LEU A 60 -3.65 -6.58 3.33
C LEU A 60 -2.44 -5.76 2.90
N LEU A 61 -1.66 -5.19 3.83
CA LEU A 61 -0.45 -4.44 3.46
C LEU A 61 0.57 -5.32 2.75
N ASN A 62 0.78 -6.53 3.26
CA ASN A 62 1.65 -7.50 2.62
C ASN A 62 1.15 -7.87 1.21
N ALA A 63 -0.14 -8.14 1.07
CA ALA A 63 -0.76 -8.42 -0.21
C ALA A 63 -0.57 -7.25 -1.19
N ARG A 64 -0.76 -5.99 -0.75
CA ARG A 64 -0.51 -4.81 -1.59
C ARG A 64 0.94 -4.74 -2.04
N ALA A 65 1.91 -5.16 -1.22
CA ALA A 65 3.31 -5.15 -1.61
C ALA A 65 3.59 -6.16 -2.72
N VAL A 66 3.15 -7.41 -2.51
CA VAL A 66 3.38 -8.52 -3.43
C VAL A 66 2.63 -8.31 -4.76
N GLU A 67 1.32 -8.05 -4.73
CA GLU A 67 0.49 -8.00 -5.94
C GLU A 67 0.80 -6.78 -6.83
N ASN A 68 1.38 -5.73 -6.24
CA ASN A 68 1.76 -4.51 -6.97
C ASN A 68 3.26 -4.42 -7.23
N GLN A 69 4.06 -5.35 -6.70
CA GLN A 69 5.53 -5.31 -6.71
C GLN A 69 6.02 -3.91 -6.32
N ALA A 70 5.61 -3.45 -5.13
CA ALA A 70 5.85 -2.11 -4.62
C ALA A 70 6.26 -2.17 -3.14
N TYR A 71 7.03 -1.19 -2.69
CA TYR A 71 7.14 -0.96 -1.26
C TYR A 71 5.79 -0.53 -0.70
N VAL A 72 5.41 -1.05 0.46
CA VAL A 72 4.17 -0.67 1.15
C VAL A 72 4.48 -0.29 2.58
N LEU A 73 4.17 0.97 2.93
CA LEU A 73 4.44 1.53 4.25
C LEU A 73 3.10 1.84 4.92
N GLY A 74 2.72 0.98 5.86
CA GLY A 74 1.57 1.18 6.73
C GLY A 74 1.98 1.99 7.96
N VAL A 75 1.40 3.18 8.13
CA VAL A 75 1.57 4.01 9.33
C VAL A 75 0.26 3.99 10.09
N ASN A 76 0.23 3.32 11.23
CA ASN A 76 -0.97 3.19 12.03
C ASN A 76 -0.87 3.98 13.34
N ARG A 77 -2.00 4.50 13.81
CA ARG A 77 -2.13 5.03 15.16
C ARG A 77 -1.86 3.95 16.20
N THR A 78 -1.21 4.35 17.30
CA THR A 78 -1.07 3.57 18.53
C THR A 78 -1.57 4.39 19.73
N GLY A 79 -1.87 3.73 20.86
CA GLY A 79 -2.30 4.36 22.11
C GLY A 79 -3.79 4.19 22.42
N GLY A 80 -4.35 5.12 23.19
CA GLY A 80 -5.73 5.03 23.69
C GLY A 80 -6.79 4.77 22.61
N LEU A 81 -7.96 4.23 23.00
CA LEU A 81 -9.05 3.76 22.13
C LEU A 81 -8.78 2.44 21.38
N HIS A 82 -8.06 1.51 22.01
CA HIS A 82 -7.79 0.15 21.49
C HIS A 82 -7.02 0.13 20.15
N TYR A 83 -5.99 0.98 20.05
CA TYR A 83 -5.03 0.97 18.94
C TYR A 83 -3.68 0.44 19.43
N CYS A 84 -3.20 -0.66 18.85
CA CYS A 84 -1.87 -1.19 19.12
C CYS A 84 -0.85 -0.67 18.09
N ALA A 85 0.42 -0.62 18.49
CA ALA A 85 1.50 -0.33 17.56
C ALA A 85 1.54 -1.40 16.46
N SER A 86 1.36 -0.96 15.22
CA SER A 86 1.32 -1.85 14.07
C SER A 86 1.81 -1.18 12.79
N SER A 87 2.53 -0.06 12.90
CA SER A 87 3.22 0.53 11.76
C SER A 87 4.23 -0.48 11.22
N VAL A 88 4.29 -0.63 9.90
CA VAL A 88 5.04 -1.70 9.23
C VAL A 88 5.43 -1.29 7.82
N ALA A 89 6.59 -1.74 7.37
CA ALA A 89 7.03 -1.57 5.99
C ALA A 89 7.34 -2.92 5.36
N TYR A 90 6.88 -3.10 4.12
CA TYR A 90 7.18 -4.25 3.26
C TYR A 90 7.94 -3.82 2.02
N ASP A 91 8.87 -4.65 1.57
CA ASP A 91 9.56 -4.50 0.28
C ASP A 91 8.69 -5.00 -0.90
N PRO A 92 9.10 -4.77 -2.16
CA PRO A 92 8.37 -5.24 -3.34
C PRO A 92 8.18 -6.75 -3.46
N PHE A 93 8.95 -7.55 -2.71
CA PHE A 93 8.85 -9.00 -2.66
C PHE A 93 7.87 -9.47 -1.57
N GLY A 94 7.40 -8.55 -0.72
CA GLY A 94 6.55 -8.84 0.42
C GLY A 94 7.32 -9.18 1.69
N HIS A 95 8.63 -9.00 1.76
CA HIS A 95 9.36 -9.16 3.01
C HIS A 95 9.12 -7.95 3.91
N ARG A 96 8.91 -8.20 5.21
CA ARG A 96 8.83 -7.14 6.20
C ARG A 96 10.24 -6.57 6.44
N ILE A 97 10.42 -5.28 6.20
CA ILE A 97 11.72 -4.58 6.36
C ILE A 97 11.77 -3.66 7.56
N ALA A 98 10.61 -3.33 8.15
CA ALA A 98 10.51 -2.53 9.36
C ALA A 98 9.19 -2.77 10.08
N GLY A 99 9.13 -2.45 11.38
CA GLY A 99 7.87 -2.41 12.10
C GLY A 99 8.02 -1.89 13.52
N GLY A 100 7.04 -1.12 13.96
CA GLY A 100 6.98 -0.58 15.31
C GLY A 100 6.27 -1.52 16.25
N THR A 101 6.73 -1.60 17.49
CA THR A 101 6.13 -2.38 18.57
C THR A 101 5.54 -1.51 19.67
N GLU A 102 5.91 -0.23 19.72
CA GLU A 102 5.43 0.74 20.71
C GLU A 102 5.14 2.12 20.07
N GLU A 103 4.95 3.15 20.89
CA GLU A 103 4.91 4.54 20.42
C GLU A 103 6.32 5.03 20.12
N GLU A 104 6.72 4.94 18.85
CA GLU A 104 8.09 5.19 18.43
C GLU A 104 8.19 5.68 16.98
N ILE A 105 9.39 6.14 16.61
CA ILE A 105 9.75 6.41 15.22
C ILE A 105 10.54 5.21 14.68
N VAL A 106 10.02 4.58 13.65
CA VAL A 106 10.69 3.49 12.93
C VAL A 106 11.36 4.05 11.68
N ILE A 107 12.65 3.79 11.53
CA ILE A 107 13.45 4.23 10.38
C ILE A 107 13.79 3.01 9.54
N THR A 108 13.63 3.12 8.22
CA THR A 108 14.00 2.08 7.25
C THR A 108 14.46 2.70 5.95
N GLU A 109 15.23 1.95 5.17
CA GLU A 109 15.78 2.40 3.90
C GLU A 109 14.94 1.86 2.73
N ILE A 110 14.68 2.74 1.77
CA ILE A 110 14.02 2.40 0.51
C ILE A 110 15.06 2.58 -0.60
N THR A 111 15.19 1.59 -1.47
CA THR A 111 16.05 1.69 -2.65
C THR A 111 15.21 2.11 -3.86
N PRO A 112 15.31 3.37 -4.33
CA PRO A 112 14.58 3.79 -5.52
C PRO A 112 14.99 2.96 -6.73
N GLY A 113 14.02 2.57 -7.56
CA GLY A 113 14.25 1.75 -8.75
C GLY A 113 14.20 0.24 -8.49
N LEU A 114 14.24 -0.24 -7.23
CA LEU A 114 14.14 -1.68 -6.95
C LEU A 114 12.80 -2.25 -7.42
N ALA A 115 11.70 -1.56 -7.10
CA ALA A 115 10.36 -1.97 -7.50
C ALA A 115 10.21 -1.95 -9.03
N ALA A 116 10.76 -0.92 -9.69
CA ALA A 116 10.78 -0.84 -11.14
C ALA A 116 11.59 -1.98 -11.79
N SER A 117 12.78 -2.29 -11.23
CA SER A 117 13.60 -3.41 -11.69
C SER A 117 12.87 -4.74 -11.51
N TYR A 118 12.27 -4.98 -10.36
CA TYR A 118 11.57 -6.23 -10.10
C TYR A 118 10.37 -6.43 -11.05
N ARG A 119 9.61 -5.37 -11.35
CA ARG A 119 8.52 -5.41 -12.34
C ARG A 119 9.02 -5.69 -13.76
N LYS A 120 10.27 -5.35 -14.07
CA LYS A 120 10.88 -5.68 -15.37
C LYS A 120 11.29 -7.16 -15.41
N ASP A 121 11.86 -7.67 -14.34
CA ASP A 121 12.35 -9.05 -14.25
C ASP A 121 11.22 -10.07 -14.09
N PHE A 122 10.13 -9.68 -13.42
CA PHE A 122 8.93 -10.50 -13.25
C PHE A 122 7.66 -9.68 -13.59
N PRO A 123 7.28 -9.59 -14.88
CA PRO A 123 6.32 -8.60 -15.36
C PRO A 123 4.84 -9.00 -15.18
N VAL A 124 4.42 -9.36 -13.97
CA VAL A 124 3.03 -9.84 -13.69
C VAL A 124 1.93 -8.88 -14.14
N LYS A 125 2.22 -7.58 -14.17
CA LYS A 125 1.27 -6.55 -14.64
C LYS A 125 0.95 -6.67 -16.13
N GLN A 126 1.85 -7.25 -16.93
CA GLN A 126 1.65 -7.51 -18.35
C GLN A 126 0.76 -8.74 -18.60
N ASP A 127 0.75 -9.70 -17.67
CA ASP A 127 -0.08 -10.91 -17.75
C ASP A 127 -1.56 -10.66 -17.39
N ARG A 128 -1.88 -9.44 -16.95
CA ARG A 128 -3.25 -9.03 -16.57
C ARG A 128 -4.15 -8.92 -17.80
N GLN A 129 -5.31 -9.57 -17.75
CA GLN A 129 -6.33 -9.49 -18.80
C GLN A 129 -7.25 -8.27 -18.61
N ARG A 130 -6.73 -7.07 -18.86
CA ARG A 130 -7.44 -5.80 -18.59
C ARG A 130 -8.79 -5.71 -19.29
N ASP A 131 -8.84 -6.07 -20.58
CA ASP A 131 -10.08 -6.04 -21.38
C ASP A 131 -11.16 -6.96 -20.79
N LEU A 132 -10.75 -8.12 -20.27
CA LEU A 132 -11.66 -9.05 -19.60
C LEU A 132 -12.26 -8.41 -18.33
N TYR A 133 -11.42 -7.77 -17.52
CA TYR A 133 -11.85 -7.13 -16.27
C TYR A 133 -12.79 -5.95 -16.55
N GLU A 134 -12.44 -5.11 -17.52
CA GLU A 134 -13.26 -3.97 -17.92
C GLU A 134 -14.64 -4.41 -18.42
N ARG A 135 -14.69 -5.48 -19.22
CA ARG A 135 -15.97 -6.04 -19.70
C ARG A 135 -16.87 -6.41 -18.51
N PHE A 136 -16.36 -7.21 -17.57
CA PHE A 136 -17.15 -7.65 -16.41
C PHE A 136 -17.50 -6.53 -15.42
N LEU A 137 -16.69 -5.47 -15.33
CA LEU A 137 -17.00 -4.32 -14.48
C LEU A 137 -18.09 -3.41 -15.09
N LYS A 138 -18.16 -3.31 -16.42
CA LYS A 138 -19.18 -2.54 -17.15
C LYS A 138 -20.53 -3.25 -17.24
N GLU A 139 -20.55 -4.58 -17.12
CA GLU A 139 -21.77 -5.41 -17.14
C GLU A 139 -22.55 -5.41 -15.82
N ARG A 140 -22.10 -4.68 -14.79
CA ARG A 140 -22.75 -4.58 -13.48
C ARG A 140 -23.62 -3.35 -13.32
#